data_AF-A0AAJ0GKV5-F1
#
_entry.id   AF-A0AAJ0GKV5-F1
#
_cell.length_a   1.000
_cell.length_b   1.000
_cell.length_c   1.000
_cell.angle_alpha   90.00
_cell.angle_beta   90.00
_cell.angle_gamma   90.00
#
_symmetry.space_group_name_H-M   'P 1'
#
loop_
_entity.id
_entity.type
_entity.pdbx_description
1 polymer ?
#
loop_
_entity_poly.entity_id
_entity_poly.type
_entity_poly.pdbx_seq_one_letter_code
_entity_poly.pdbx_strand_id
1 'polypeptide(L)'
;MMRGIEDQPPRPPALLRLPPHLRHRIYLHIGIARRDGRPNTYYLDGRKELPGFTSAFDPPPTRNFTGLLRSCRDLYTEVAALLYSANQFVMHAGKASLEPLQALSPMAIASLTSLKIVLNECSCHHPVDSRDYPPLCCCDDVEHEPEPNGIRARCAQYHRSTHRRPLLDPVSSDLDSTSSKLMAQALLTSWNDAAVHLSSYVRPGRLALSLYTDLVTPWKEVTWCRRYRRYYQICRPPCLASEGRGQPCQPHIHHGCRLSQCLGVDLPPSGRPPPGPGCFCRRRHAAFSFTCNCWAPPTSIFLVCHALYYDAQLIFFSYNRFIVHDVQAWPGWTLDYIVQKPRDPEIASIEESYPYERLAASHFLREFVPANCLAYLRFLELVFPPYWPYSWPVDDHPAIVDWRDTVNWLRGKIDAPALTIRVVFADFLQNPAGSRSGTTKDEGKQIVRGYMHVIRALEPLLKHDGLAALYVQAAFPWAWARDVLLRQLLEPDDWWTQELARQEQRLKELLERIPGCEAIVDSRNKPEPRRSAWQTWYNVDWYDQ
;
A
#
# COMPACT_ATOMS: atom_id res chain seq x y z
N MET A 1 -41.59 21.57 71.04
CA MET A 1 -41.22 20.42 70.18
C MET A 1 -41.03 20.93 68.75
N MET A 2 -39.81 21.32 68.38
CA MET A 2 -39.45 21.54 66.98
C MET A 2 -39.02 20.19 66.40
N ARG A 3 -39.84 19.60 65.51
CA ARG A 3 -39.41 18.44 64.73
C ARG A 3 -38.33 18.93 63.76
N GLY A 4 -37.13 18.38 63.91
CA GLY A 4 -36.03 18.61 62.99
C GLY A 4 -36.45 18.27 61.57
N ILE A 5 -36.26 19.23 60.67
CA ILE A 5 -36.32 19.00 59.22
C ILE A 5 -35.10 18.12 58.92
N GLU A 6 -35.30 16.81 58.80
CA GLU A 6 -34.28 15.93 58.24
C GLU A 6 -34.06 16.35 56.78
N ASP A 7 -32.87 16.90 56.51
CA ASP A 7 -32.42 17.21 55.16
C ASP A 7 -32.42 15.93 54.33
N GLN A 8 -33.46 15.76 53.49
CA GLN A 8 -33.44 14.70 52.49
C GLN A 8 -32.27 14.98 51.53
N PRO A 9 -31.45 13.96 51.22
CA PRO A 9 -30.34 14.12 50.29
C PRO A 9 -30.88 14.61 48.94
N PRO A 10 -30.18 15.55 48.28
CA PRO A 10 -30.63 16.14 47.03
C PRO A 10 -30.89 15.03 46.02
N ARG A 11 -32.12 15.00 45.47
CA ARG A 11 -32.49 13.98 44.49
C ARG A 11 -31.57 14.08 43.26
N PRO A 12 -31.06 12.95 42.72
CA PRO A 12 -30.18 12.99 41.57
C PRO A 12 -30.86 13.64 40.35
N PRO A 13 -30.09 14.26 39.44
CA PRO A 13 -30.60 14.80 38.18
C PRO A 13 -31.47 13.80 37.40
N ALA A 14 -32.51 14.30 36.72
CA ALA A 14 -33.49 13.45 36.02
C ALA A 14 -32.84 12.45 35.04
N LEU A 15 -31.78 12.87 34.34
CA LEU A 15 -31.07 11.99 33.40
C LEU A 15 -30.39 10.80 34.11
N LEU A 16 -29.80 11.02 35.29
CA LEU A 16 -29.16 9.95 36.07
C LEU A 16 -30.14 8.96 36.69
N ARG A 17 -31.44 9.30 36.75
CA ARG A 17 -32.50 8.38 37.18
C ARG A 17 -32.86 7.35 36.11
N LEU A 18 -32.51 7.60 34.85
CA LEU A 18 -32.74 6.65 33.77
C LEU A 18 -31.78 5.46 33.88
N PRO A 19 -32.23 4.23 33.58
CA PRO A 19 -31.34 3.08 33.43
C PRO A 19 -30.19 3.33 32.43
N PRO A 20 -28.98 2.78 32.66
CA PRO A 20 -27.81 3.02 31.81
C PRO A 20 -28.05 2.77 30.32
N HIS A 21 -28.79 1.71 29.97
CA HIS A 21 -29.09 1.40 28.56
C HIS A 21 -29.96 2.46 27.87
N LEU A 22 -30.87 3.13 28.60
CA LEU A 22 -31.66 4.24 28.04
C LEU A 22 -30.79 5.50 27.87
N ARG A 23 -29.92 5.79 28.84
CA ARG A 23 -28.94 6.89 28.72
C ARG A 23 -28.02 6.68 27.51
N HIS A 24 -27.52 5.46 27.32
CA HIS A 24 -26.72 5.10 26.16
C HIS A 24 -27.47 5.34 24.84
N ARG A 25 -28.75 4.97 24.74
CA ARG A 25 -29.58 5.26 23.55
C ARG A 25 -29.75 6.76 23.31
N ILE A 26 -29.87 7.57 24.37
CA ILE A 26 -29.89 9.03 24.29
C ILE A 26 -28.55 9.54 23.75
N TYR A 27 -27.42 9.02 24.26
CA TYR A 27 -26.09 9.42 23.79
C TYR A 27 -25.85 9.13 22.31
N LEU A 28 -26.27 7.95 21.84
CA LEU A 28 -26.25 7.62 20.41
C LEU A 28 -27.18 8.52 19.59
N HIS A 29 -28.32 8.92 20.15
CA HIS A 29 -29.28 9.78 19.46
C HIS A 29 -28.76 11.21 19.28
N ILE A 30 -28.04 11.74 20.26
CA ILE A 30 -27.43 13.09 20.19
C ILE A 30 -26.08 13.12 19.44
N GLY A 31 -25.65 11.98 18.88
CA GLY A 31 -24.47 11.89 18.04
C GLY A 31 -23.13 11.71 18.77
N ILE A 32 -23.11 11.29 20.04
CA ILE A 32 -21.82 10.98 20.72
C ILE A 32 -21.08 9.85 19.98
N ALA A 33 -21.82 8.83 19.53
CA ALA A 33 -21.32 7.74 18.70
C ALA A 33 -22.41 7.31 17.70
N ARG A 34 -22.02 6.68 16.58
CA ARG A 34 -22.99 6.25 15.56
C ARG A 34 -23.71 4.99 15.99
N ARG A 35 -25.00 4.89 15.61
CA ARG A 35 -25.83 3.70 15.86
C ARG A 35 -25.39 2.48 15.05
N ASP A 36 -24.72 2.69 13.92
CA ASP A 36 -24.22 1.62 13.04
C ASP A 36 -22.85 1.06 13.48
N GLY A 37 -22.30 1.56 14.60
CA GLY A 37 -21.01 1.13 15.13
C GLY A 37 -19.80 1.68 14.37
N ARG A 38 -19.99 2.51 13.33
CA ARG A 38 -18.86 3.18 12.67
C ARG A 38 -18.37 4.35 13.55
N PRO A 39 -17.06 4.63 13.59
CA PRO A 39 -16.55 5.75 14.35
C PRO A 39 -16.90 7.09 13.68
N ASN A 40 -17.29 8.10 14.45
CA ASN A 40 -17.23 9.49 13.99
C ASN A 40 -15.77 9.97 14.00
N THR A 41 -15.46 11.00 13.21
CA THR A 41 -14.15 11.65 13.21
C THR A 41 -14.21 12.96 13.98
N TYR A 42 -13.38 13.12 15.01
CA TYR A 42 -13.27 14.34 15.80
C TYR A 42 -11.88 14.96 15.66
N TYR A 43 -11.81 16.26 15.39
CA TYR A 43 -10.56 17.00 15.26
C TYR A 43 -10.18 17.66 16.58
N LEU A 44 -9.09 17.20 17.20
CA LEU A 44 -8.61 17.71 18.50
C LEU A 44 -8.01 19.12 18.41
N ASP A 45 -7.59 19.54 17.23
CA ASP A 45 -7.03 20.87 16.96
C ASP A 45 -8.11 21.93 16.71
N GLY A 46 -9.38 21.58 16.89
CA GLY A 46 -10.52 22.50 16.71
C GLY A 46 -10.85 22.80 15.24
N ARG A 47 -10.23 22.12 14.26
CA ARG A 47 -10.63 22.23 12.86
C ARG A 47 -12.10 21.83 12.72
N LYS A 48 -12.88 22.67 12.05
CA LYS A 48 -14.25 22.32 11.67
C LYS A 48 -14.17 21.36 10.49
N GLU A 49 -14.93 20.28 10.53
CA GLU A 49 -15.22 19.50 9.32
C GLU A 49 -15.71 20.45 8.22
N LEU A 50 -15.06 20.39 7.06
CA LEU A 50 -15.44 21.19 5.91
C LEU A 50 -16.85 20.77 5.47
N PRO A 51 -17.77 21.71 5.22
CA PRO A 51 -19.19 21.44 4.90
C PRO A 51 -19.49 20.55 3.68
N GLY A 52 -18.50 20.02 2.96
CA GLY A 52 -18.67 19.29 1.70
C GLY A 52 -18.33 17.80 1.72
N PHE A 53 -17.88 17.24 2.85
CA PHE A 53 -17.44 15.83 2.93
C PHE A 53 -18.35 14.90 3.75
N THR A 54 -19.37 15.43 4.42
CA THR A 54 -20.36 14.60 5.09
C THR A 54 -21.24 13.93 4.05
N SER A 55 -21.31 12.60 4.08
CA SER A 55 -22.24 11.83 3.25
C SER A 55 -23.66 12.38 3.44
N ALA A 56 -24.46 12.49 2.39
CA ALA A 56 -25.85 12.95 2.48
C ALA A 56 -26.72 12.09 3.42
N PHE A 57 -26.23 10.91 3.81
CA PHE A 57 -26.86 9.98 4.75
C PHE A 57 -26.37 10.11 6.19
N ASP A 58 -25.32 10.90 6.44
CA ASP A 58 -24.83 11.13 7.80
C ASP A 58 -25.63 12.30 8.40
N PRO A 59 -26.33 12.11 9.53
CA PRO A 59 -26.98 13.23 10.22
C PRO A 59 -25.90 14.28 10.55
N PRO A 60 -26.18 15.59 10.39
CA PRO A 60 -25.19 16.62 10.69
C PRO A 60 -24.68 16.38 12.12
N PRO A 61 -23.36 16.31 12.35
CA PRO A 61 -22.84 16.05 13.67
C PRO A 61 -23.40 17.11 14.61
N THR A 62 -24.33 16.72 15.46
CA THR A 62 -24.94 17.60 16.44
C THR A 62 -23.87 17.90 17.49
N ARG A 63 -23.10 18.98 17.26
CA ARG A 63 -21.97 19.43 18.11
C ARG A 63 -22.38 19.87 19.53
N ASN A 64 -23.59 19.55 19.96
CA ASN A 64 -24.18 20.04 21.20
C ASN A 64 -24.15 19.01 22.35
N PHE A 65 -23.29 17.98 22.30
CA PHE A 65 -23.08 17.10 23.46
C PHE A 65 -22.15 17.71 24.53
N THR A 66 -21.55 18.88 24.27
CA THR A 66 -20.70 19.61 25.24
C THR A 66 -21.43 19.89 26.56
N GLY A 67 -22.74 20.10 26.52
CA GLY A 67 -23.56 20.26 27.72
C GLY A 67 -23.54 19.02 28.63
N LEU A 68 -23.52 17.82 28.05
CA LEU A 68 -23.41 16.58 28.83
C LEU A 68 -22.03 16.43 29.46
N LEU A 69 -20.97 16.73 28.70
CA LEU A 69 -19.59 16.69 29.22
C LEU A 69 -19.37 17.70 30.36
N ARG A 70 -20.17 18.77 30.44
CA ARG A 70 -20.08 19.81 31.47
C ARG A 70 -21.10 19.67 32.62
N SER A 71 -21.96 18.64 32.58
CA SER A 71 -23.12 18.54 33.48
C SER A 71 -22.76 18.11 34.91
N CYS A 72 -22.37 16.85 35.10
CA CYS A 72 -21.87 16.31 36.37
C CYS A 72 -20.82 15.23 36.13
N ARG A 73 -20.10 14.85 37.19
CA ARG A 73 -18.98 13.89 37.11
C ARG A 73 -19.41 12.52 36.56
N ASP A 74 -20.56 12.01 36.99
CA ASP A 74 -21.05 10.69 36.56
C ASP A 74 -21.39 10.67 35.07
N LEU A 75 -22.11 11.71 34.60
CA LEU A 75 -22.43 11.86 33.18
C LEU A 75 -21.16 12.09 32.36
N TYR A 76 -20.22 12.90 32.84
CA TYR A 76 -18.93 13.09 32.19
C TYR A 76 -18.18 11.77 32.03
N THR A 77 -18.10 10.95 33.08
CA THR A 77 -17.44 9.64 33.01
C THR A 77 -18.10 8.71 32.00
N GLU A 78 -19.42 8.59 32.01
CA GLU A 78 -20.16 7.72 31.09
C GLU A 78 -20.03 8.21 29.63
N VAL A 79 -20.22 9.50 29.41
CA VAL A 79 -20.21 10.12 28.08
C VAL A 79 -18.80 10.16 27.50
N ALA A 80 -17.79 10.53 28.28
CA ALA A 80 -16.40 10.56 27.82
C ALA A 80 -15.92 9.15 27.47
N ALA A 81 -16.22 8.14 28.31
CA ALA A 81 -15.85 6.75 28.00
C ALA A 81 -16.45 6.30 26.66
N LEU A 82 -17.72 6.60 26.40
CA LEU A 82 -18.36 6.30 25.11
C LEU A 82 -17.75 7.11 23.95
N LEU A 83 -17.55 8.42 24.14
CA LEU A 83 -17.01 9.33 23.14
C LEU A 83 -15.61 8.89 22.68
N TYR A 84 -14.70 8.57 23.60
CA TYR A 84 -13.33 8.22 23.25
C TYR A 84 -13.17 6.77 22.76
N SER A 85 -14.05 5.86 23.20
CA SER A 85 -13.94 4.44 22.80
C SER A 85 -14.66 4.07 21.51
N ALA A 86 -15.66 4.84 21.09
CA ALA A 86 -16.45 4.54 19.91
C ALA A 86 -16.11 5.40 18.68
N ASN A 87 -15.15 6.32 18.77
CA ASN A 87 -14.87 7.29 17.70
C ASN A 87 -13.38 7.40 17.38
N GLN A 88 -13.08 8.00 16.23
CA GLN A 88 -11.73 8.31 15.77
C GLN A 88 -11.39 9.76 16.09
N PHE A 89 -10.22 9.98 16.68
CA PHE A 89 -9.70 11.31 16.93
C PHE A 89 -8.54 11.60 15.98
N VAL A 90 -8.59 12.75 15.33
CA VAL A 90 -7.55 13.23 14.42
C VAL A 90 -6.96 14.50 15.00
N MET A 91 -5.63 14.57 15.00
CA MET A 91 -4.91 15.78 15.36
C MET A 91 -3.92 16.12 14.27
N HIS A 92 -3.95 17.37 13.80
CA HIS A 92 -2.87 17.92 13.01
C HIS A 92 -1.96 18.67 13.97
N ALA A 93 -0.69 18.30 14.02
CA ALA A 93 0.30 19.02 14.80
C ALA A 93 0.51 20.36 14.10
N GLY A 94 -0.32 21.32 14.50
CA GLY A 94 -0.42 22.66 13.95
C GLY A 94 0.84 23.47 14.23
N LYS A 95 0.73 24.72 14.66
CA LYS A 95 1.86 25.63 14.93
C LYS A 95 2.82 25.08 16.02
N ALA A 96 3.49 23.97 15.75
CA ALA A 96 4.32 23.15 16.61
C ALA A 96 3.69 22.72 17.97
N SER A 97 2.36 22.74 18.12
CA SER A 97 1.73 22.40 19.39
C SER A 97 0.93 21.11 19.32
N LEU A 98 1.29 20.17 20.18
CA LEU A 98 0.52 18.97 20.52
C LEU A 98 -0.22 19.11 21.86
N GLU A 99 -0.37 20.33 22.37
CA GLU A 99 -1.03 20.64 23.65
C GLU A 99 -2.43 20.02 23.79
N PRO A 100 -3.31 19.99 22.76
CA PRO A 100 -4.59 19.28 22.87
C PRO A 100 -4.49 17.81 23.30
N LEU A 101 -3.40 17.09 22.99
CA LEU A 101 -3.19 15.73 23.49
C LEU A 101 -2.81 15.72 24.96
N GLN A 102 -1.99 16.67 25.38
CA GLN A 102 -1.59 16.83 26.78
C GLN A 102 -2.78 17.27 27.65
N ALA A 103 -3.74 18.00 27.07
CA ALA A 103 -4.98 18.42 27.73
C ALA A 103 -6.00 17.28 27.87
N LEU A 104 -5.82 16.13 27.21
CA LEU A 104 -6.70 14.98 27.42
C LEU A 104 -6.55 14.45 28.84
N SER A 105 -7.68 14.20 29.49
CA SER A 105 -7.70 13.63 30.83
C SER A 105 -7.20 12.18 30.81
N PRO A 106 -6.65 11.67 31.94
CA PRO A 106 -6.26 10.26 32.06
C PRO A 106 -7.35 9.27 31.63
N MET A 107 -8.61 9.58 31.94
CA MET A 107 -9.76 8.77 31.57
C MET A 107 -10.06 8.82 30.07
N ALA A 108 -9.92 9.99 29.43
CA ALA A 108 -10.04 10.11 27.98
C ALA A 108 -8.99 9.27 27.28
N ILE A 109 -7.72 9.39 27.70
CA ILE A 109 -6.60 8.64 27.13
C ILE A 109 -6.78 7.13 27.32
N ALA A 110 -7.17 6.71 28.53
CA ALA A 110 -7.43 5.29 28.82
C ALA A 110 -8.63 4.71 28.04
N SER A 111 -9.51 5.57 27.54
CA SER A 111 -10.70 5.18 26.77
C SER A 111 -10.49 5.28 25.26
N LEU A 112 -9.42 5.93 24.77
CA LEU A 112 -9.13 6.06 23.35
C LEU A 112 -8.91 4.68 22.71
N THR A 113 -9.63 4.43 21.60
CA THR A 113 -9.45 3.23 20.76
C THR A 113 -8.84 3.57 19.40
N SER A 114 -9.02 4.80 18.90
CA SER A 114 -8.49 5.25 17.61
C SER A 114 -8.01 6.70 17.67
N LEU A 115 -6.70 6.89 17.48
CA LEU A 115 -6.05 8.19 17.44
C LEU A 115 -5.13 8.29 16.22
N LYS A 116 -5.32 9.30 15.39
CA LYS A 116 -4.47 9.64 14.25
C LYS A 116 -3.80 10.98 14.50
N ILE A 117 -2.47 11.00 14.44
CA ILE A 117 -1.68 12.22 14.62
C ILE A 117 -0.93 12.50 13.32
N VAL A 118 -1.12 13.69 12.79
CA VAL A 118 -0.48 14.19 11.57
C VAL A 118 0.56 15.22 11.98
N LEU A 119 1.82 14.80 12.11
CA LEU A 119 2.90 15.69 12.55
C LEU A 119 3.27 16.73 11.48
N ASN A 120 3.18 16.35 10.21
CA ASN A 120 3.51 17.24 9.11
C ASN A 120 2.60 16.97 7.90
N GLU A 121 1.97 18.02 7.39
CA GLU A 121 1.03 17.97 6.27
C GLU A 121 1.63 18.83 5.15
N CYS A 122 2.53 18.23 4.36
CA CYS A 122 3.24 18.93 3.29
C CYS A 122 2.47 19.01 1.98
N SER A 123 1.35 18.31 1.87
CA SER A 123 0.58 18.20 0.64
C SER A 123 -0.70 19.05 0.68
N CYS A 124 -1.13 19.54 -0.48
CA CYS A 124 -2.36 20.32 -0.63
C CYS A 124 -3.61 19.45 -0.52
N HIS A 125 -4.57 19.86 0.31
CA HIS A 125 -5.88 19.21 0.46
C HIS A 125 -7.07 20.14 0.32
N HIS A 126 -6.89 21.37 -0.16
CA HIS A 126 -8.08 22.17 -0.46
C HIS A 126 -8.61 21.79 -1.84
N PRO A 127 -9.78 21.14 -1.96
CA PRO A 127 -10.52 21.19 -3.20
C PRO A 127 -10.91 22.66 -3.39
N VAL A 128 -10.14 23.37 -4.21
CA VAL A 128 -10.55 24.69 -4.68
C VAL A 128 -11.79 24.46 -5.54
N ASP A 129 -12.87 25.17 -5.26
CA ASP A 129 -14.09 25.11 -6.06
C ASP A 129 -13.70 25.46 -7.51
N SER A 130 -13.90 24.53 -8.43
CA SER A 130 -13.27 24.55 -9.76
C SER A 130 -13.80 25.64 -10.68
N ARG A 131 -14.70 26.50 -10.20
CA ARG A 131 -15.41 27.50 -11.00
C ARG A 131 -14.62 28.80 -11.17
N ASP A 132 -13.68 29.10 -10.29
CA ASP A 132 -12.93 30.37 -10.29
C ASP A 132 -11.45 30.21 -10.66
N TYR A 133 -11.00 29.02 -11.08
CA TYR A 133 -9.58 28.71 -11.22
C TYR A 133 -9.18 28.15 -12.59
N PRO A 134 -8.16 28.71 -13.26
CA PRO A 134 -7.48 28.02 -14.36
C PRO A 134 -6.72 26.79 -13.82
N PRO A 135 -6.65 25.68 -14.57
CA PRO A 135 -6.14 24.38 -14.12
C PRO A 135 -4.60 24.30 -14.00
N LEU A 136 -3.94 25.41 -13.63
CA LEU A 136 -2.49 25.46 -13.48
C LEU A 136 -2.08 24.97 -12.09
N CYS A 137 -1.36 23.85 -12.05
CA CYS A 137 -0.95 23.16 -10.84
C CYS A 137 0.14 23.95 -10.10
N CYS A 138 -0.01 24.10 -8.78
CA CYS A 138 0.87 24.92 -7.93
C CYS A 138 2.37 24.55 -7.91
N CYS A 139 2.77 23.41 -8.47
CA CYS A 139 4.16 22.93 -8.43
C CYS A 139 4.65 22.24 -9.71
N ASP A 140 3.82 22.03 -10.74
CA ASP A 140 4.24 21.22 -11.91
C ASP A 140 4.96 22.01 -13.00
N ASP A 141 4.72 23.32 -13.11
CA ASP A 141 5.24 24.11 -14.25
C ASP A 141 6.43 25.00 -13.91
N VAL A 142 6.93 24.99 -12.67
CA VAL A 142 8.06 25.84 -12.26
C VAL A 142 9.36 25.52 -13.01
N GLU A 143 9.54 24.27 -13.48
CA GLU A 143 10.72 23.89 -14.25
C GLU A 143 10.58 24.11 -15.77
N HIS A 144 9.36 24.31 -16.27
CA HIS A 144 9.08 24.45 -17.72
C HIS A 144 8.51 25.82 -18.11
N GLU A 145 8.07 26.64 -17.15
CA GLU A 145 7.70 28.03 -17.36
C GLU A 145 8.94 28.93 -17.31
N PRO A 146 9.07 29.90 -18.23
CA PRO A 146 10.21 30.81 -18.27
C PRO A 146 10.30 31.74 -17.04
N GLU A 147 9.25 31.85 -16.22
CA GLU A 147 9.23 32.63 -14.98
C GLU A 147 8.71 31.84 -13.74
N PRO A 148 9.55 30.97 -13.15
CA PRO A 148 9.22 30.16 -11.96
C PRO A 148 8.69 30.94 -10.73
N ASN A 149 8.96 32.24 -10.66
CA ASN A 149 8.63 33.08 -9.52
C ASN A 149 7.14 33.47 -9.46
N GLY A 150 6.44 33.54 -10.60
CA GLY A 150 5.02 33.95 -10.63
C GLY A 150 4.08 32.92 -10.00
N ILE A 151 4.27 31.63 -10.32
CA ILE A 151 3.46 30.53 -9.79
C ILE A 151 3.75 30.32 -8.29
N ARG A 152 5.03 30.37 -7.89
CA ARG A 152 5.43 30.30 -6.47
C ARG A 152 4.82 31.44 -5.65
N ALA A 153 4.83 32.68 -6.17
CA ALA A 153 4.23 33.82 -5.49
C ALA A 153 2.71 33.67 -5.34
N ARG A 154 1.99 33.21 -6.38
CA ARG A 154 0.54 32.94 -6.31
C ARG A 154 0.22 31.83 -5.32
N CYS A 155 0.91 30.69 -5.35
CA CYS A 155 0.63 29.62 -4.39
C CYS A 155 1.01 30.01 -2.95
N ALA A 156 2.09 30.77 -2.75
CA ALA A 156 2.42 31.35 -1.45
C ALA A 156 1.37 32.37 -1.00
N GLN A 157 0.72 33.10 -1.91
CA GLN A 157 -0.34 34.06 -1.60
C GLN A 157 -1.64 33.35 -1.20
N TYR A 158 -2.08 32.34 -1.95
CA TYR A 158 -3.38 31.68 -1.75
C TYR A 158 -3.35 30.54 -0.73
N HIS A 159 -2.18 29.93 -0.48
CA HIS A 159 -2.09 28.75 0.39
C HIS A 159 -1.07 28.87 1.52
N ARG A 160 -0.58 30.08 1.84
CA ARG A 160 0.37 30.32 2.94
C ARG A 160 -0.08 29.71 4.28
N SER A 161 -1.39 29.65 4.50
CA SER A 161 -2.01 29.14 5.71
C SER A 161 -2.24 27.63 5.70
N THR A 162 -2.21 27.00 4.53
CA THR A 162 -2.58 25.59 4.34
C THR A 162 -1.35 24.69 4.17
N HIS A 163 -0.25 25.22 3.63
CA HIS A 163 0.95 24.44 3.35
C HIS A 163 1.97 24.51 4.47
N ARG A 164 2.52 23.35 4.83
CA ARG A 164 3.74 23.27 5.63
C ARG A 164 4.87 22.79 4.76
N ARG A 165 6.02 23.46 4.88
CA ARG A 165 7.25 22.91 4.33
C ARG A 165 7.55 21.56 4.98
N PRO A 166 8.25 20.64 4.29
CA PRO A 166 8.88 19.51 4.96
C PRO A 166 9.61 19.98 6.22
N LEU A 167 9.43 19.27 7.33
CA LEU A 167 10.04 19.63 8.62
C LEU A 167 11.56 19.87 8.49
N LEU A 168 12.21 19.18 7.57
CA LEU A 168 13.64 19.29 7.29
C LEU A 168 13.86 19.47 5.77
N ASP A 169 13.44 20.60 5.22
CA ASP A 169 13.71 20.95 3.82
C ASP A 169 15.20 21.34 3.64
N PRO A 170 16.01 20.54 2.91
CA PRO A 170 17.42 20.81 2.72
C PRO A 170 17.69 21.96 1.73
N VAL A 171 16.68 22.42 0.98
CA VAL A 171 16.86 23.37 -0.16
C VAL A 171 16.62 24.83 0.24
N SER A 172 16.37 25.12 1.52
CA SER A 172 16.29 26.51 2.00
C SER A 172 17.68 27.14 2.08
N SER A 173 18.23 27.57 0.94
CA SER A 173 19.63 27.93 0.83
C SER A 173 20.04 29.20 1.57
N ASP A 174 19.20 30.24 1.75
CA ASP A 174 19.82 31.56 1.99
C ASP A 174 19.12 32.55 2.96
N LEU A 175 18.57 32.15 4.12
CA LEU A 175 18.52 33.01 5.35
C LEU A 175 17.68 32.46 6.51
N ASP A 176 16.82 31.45 6.31
CA ASP A 176 15.82 31.04 7.32
C ASP A 176 15.86 29.53 7.70
N SER A 177 16.97 28.86 7.40
CA SER A 177 17.13 27.41 7.65
C SER A 177 17.17 27.07 9.14
N THR A 178 17.71 27.96 9.98
CA THR A 178 17.74 27.81 11.44
C THR A 178 16.33 27.80 12.04
N SER A 179 15.44 28.67 11.55
CA SER A 179 14.04 28.74 12.01
C SER A 179 13.28 27.45 11.72
N SER A 180 13.44 26.89 10.51
CA SER A 180 12.79 25.64 10.12
C SER A 180 13.28 24.45 10.96
N LYS A 181 14.60 24.35 11.20
CA LYS A 181 15.17 23.32 12.08
C LYS A 181 14.69 23.46 13.52
N LEU A 182 14.62 24.67 14.06
CA LEU A 182 14.11 24.93 15.41
C LEU A 182 12.63 24.59 15.54
N MET A 183 11.80 24.91 14.53
CA MET A 183 10.39 24.53 14.52
C MET A 183 10.22 23.01 14.45
N ALA A 184 11.01 22.32 13.64
CA ALA A 184 10.99 20.87 13.58
C ALA A 184 11.42 20.24 14.90
N GLN A 185 12.49 20.74 15.52
CA GLN A 185 12.95 20.29 16.83
C GLN A 185 11.89 20.53 17.90
N ALA A 186 11.27 21.71 17.94
CA ALA A 186 10.21 22.04 18.88
C ALA A 186 8.99 21.12 18.73
N LEU A 187 8.59 20.83 17.48
CA LEU A 187 7.52 19.89 17.20
C LEU A 187 7.87 18.47 17.66
N LEU A 188 9.10 18.00 17.40
CA LEU A 188 9.55 16.67 17.81
C LEU A 188 9.65 16.56 19.33
N THR A 189 10.10 17.61 20.02
CA THR A 189 10.07 17.68 21.49
C THR A 189 8.63 17.64 22.00
N SER A 190 7.72 18.45 21.43
CA SER A 190 6.30 18.44 21.79
C SER A 190 5.66 17.07 21.55
N TRP A 191 6.07 16.37 20.48
CA TRP A 191 5.63 15.00 20.20
C TRP A 191 6.14 14.01 21.24
N ASN A 192 7.41 14.12 21.63
CA ASN A 192 7.97 13.26 22.66
C ASN A 192 7.23 13.46 24.00
N ASP A 193 6.98 14.71 24.39
CA ASP A 193 6.24 15.03 25.62
C ASP A 193 4.79 14.50 25.57
N ALA A 194 4.12 14.68 24.43
CA ALA A 194 2.78 14.12 24.21
C ALA A 194 2.78 12.59 24.24
N ALA A 195 3.79 11.94 23.66
CA ALA A 195 3.93 10.49 23.66
C ALA A 195 4.18 9.94 25.07
N VAL A 196 5.03 10.61 25.87
CA VAL A 196 5.25 10.28 27.29
C VAL A 196 3.94 10.41 28.07
N HIS A 197 3.22 11.53 27.92
CA HIS A 197 1.90 11.73 28.55
C HIS A 197 0.92 10.62 28.17
N LEU A 198 0.74 10.34 26.87
CA LEU A 198 -0.14 9.29 26.39
C LEU A 198 0.26 7.92 26.96
N SER A 199 1.54 7.57 26.92
CA SER A 199 2.04 6.27 27.37
C SER A 199 1.75 5.98 28.84
N SER A 200 1.68 7.02 29.69
CA SER A 200 1.39 6.87 31.11
C SER A 200 -0.05 6.44 31.42
N TYR A 201 -0.98 6.59 30.47
CA TYR A 201 -2.40 6.29 30.65
C TYR A 201 -2.97 5.30 29.62
N VAL A 202 -2.28 5.07 28.50
CA VAL A 202 -2.67 4.06 27.51
C VAL A 202 -2.46 2.66 28.10
N ARG A 203 -3.55 1.89 28.17
CA ARG A 203 -3.46 0.48 28.52
C ARG A 203 -2.89 -0.31 27.33
N PRO A 204 -1.93 -1.22 27.55
CA PRO A 204 -1.44 -2.10 26.49
C PRO A 204 -2.60 -2.82 25.78
N GLY A 205 -2.57 -2.83 24.44
CA GLY A 205 -3.59 -3.49 23.61
C GLY A 205 -4.91 -2.72 23.40
N ARG A 206 -5.09 -1.52 24.00
CA ARG A 206 -6.31 -0.70 23.81
C ARG A 206 -6.20 0.34 22.69
N LEU A 207 -5.04 1.00 22.58
CA LEU A 207 -4.80 2.01 21.56
C LEU A 207 -3.88 1.44 20.48
N ALA A 208 -4.39 1.34 19.26
CA ALA A 208 -3.57 1.04 18.10
C ALA A 208 -2.94 2.34 17.57
N LEU A 209 -1.63 2.50 17.76
CA LEU A 209 -0.88 3.57 17.13
C LEU A 209 -0.46 3.12 15.73
N SER A 210 -1.00 3.79 14.71
CA SER A 210 -0.58 3.58 13.32
C SER A 210 0.27 4.76 12.87
N LEU A 211 1.57 4.54 12.69
CA LEU A 211 2.45 5.50 12.04
C LEU A 211 2.31 5.34 10.52
N TYR A 212 1.66 6.30 9.87
CA TYR A 212 1.61 6.35 8.42
C TYR A 212 2.89 6.98 7.90
N THR A 213 3.84 6.14 7.55
CA THR A 213 5.00 6.54 6.74
C THR A 213 4.85 5.95 5.35
N ASP A 214 5.50 6.56 4.39
CA ASP A 214 5.56 6.00 3.04
C ASP A 214 6.59 4.87 2.92
N LEU A 215 7.15 4.40 4.04
CA LEU A 215 7.96 3.18 4.12
C LEU A 215 7.11 1.94 3.87
N VAL A 216 5.80 2.01 4.07
CA VAL A 216 4.89 0.92 3.75
C VAL A 216 3.97 1.40 2.64
N THR A 217 4.06 0.74 1.49
CA THR A 217 3.15 1.04 0.39
C THR A 217 1.71 0.72 0.82
N PRO A 218 0.69 1.38 0.25
CA PRO A 218 -0.70 1.18 0.70
C PRO A 218 -1.22 -0.25 0.51
N TRP A 219 -0.70 -0.97 -0.48
CA TRP A 219 -0.99 -2.40 -0.66
C TRP A 219 0.02 -3.32 0.01
N LYS A 220 1.04 -2.75 0.66
CA LYS A 220 2.22 -3.48 1.14
C LYS A 220 2.92 -4.25 0.03
N GLU A 221 2.87 -3.76 -1.20
CA GLU A 221 3.46 -4.37 -2.39
C GLU A 221 4.42 -3.36 -3.05
N VAL A 222 5.69 -3.75 -3.14
CA VAL A 222 6.74 -3.01 -3.82
C VAL A 222 7.21 -3.84 -4.99
N THR A 223 7.22 -3.26 -6.17
CA THR A 223 7.62 -3.94 -7.40
C THR A 223 9.00 -3.46 -7.83
N TRP A 224 9.81 -4.39 -8.32
CA TRP A 224 11.10 -4.12 -8.96
C TRP A 224 11.20 -4.95 -10.24
N CYS A 225 11.83 -4.42 -11.28
CA CYS A 225 12.10 -5.18 -12.48
C CYS A 225 13.39 -4.73 -13.16
N ARG A 226 13.93 -5.62 -13.99
CA ARG A 226 15.20 -5.41 -14.71
C ARG A 226 15.20 -4.15 -15.57
N ARG A 227 14.09 -3.78 -16.20
CA ARG A 227 14.01 -2.57 -17.04
C ARG A 227 14.23 -1.26 -16.27
N TYR A 228 13.83 -1.21 -15.00
CA TYR A 228 13.89 -0.01 -14.17
C TYR A 228 14.84 -0.18 -12.98
N ARG A 229 16.07 -0.70 -13.24
CA ARG A 229 17.04 -1.14 -12.22
C ARG A 229 17.27 -0.18 -11.04
N ARG A 230 17.02 1.11 -11.22
CA ARG A 230 17.37 2.17 -10.26
C ARG A 230 16.28 2.51 -9.24
N TYR A 231 15.05 2.00 -9.40
CA TYR A 231 13.93 2.49 -8.58
C TYR A 231 12.97 1.37 -8.18
N TYR A 232 12.50 1.43 -6.93
CA TYR A 232 11.30 0.74 -6.51
C TYR A 232 10.07 1.36 -7.18
N GLN A 233 9.12 0.51 -7.56
CA GLN A 233 7.85 0.92 -8.14
C GLN A 233 6.71 0.42 -7.26
N ILE A 234 5.56 1.07 -7.34
CA ILE A 234 4.31 0.46 -6.90
C ILE A 234 3.61 -0.13 -8.11
N CYS A 235 3.00 -1.29 -7.91
CA CYS A 235 2.02 -1.77 -8.85
C CYS A 235 0.86 -0.75 -8.96
N ARG A 236 0.34 -0.53 -10.16
CA ARG A 236 -0.73 0.46 -10.44
C ARG A 236 -1.96 -0.20 -11.07
N PRO A 237 -2.64 -1.14 -10.39
CA PRO A 237 -3.77 -1.87 -10.96
C PRO A 237 -4.72 -0.93 -11.73
N PRO A 238 -5.14 -1.29 -12.96
CA PRO A 238 -6.01 -0.45 -13.74
C PRO A 238 -7.31 -0.23 -12.97
N CYS A 239 -7.74 1.03 -12.91
CA CYS A 239 -9.01 1.38 -12.33
C CYS A 239 -10.07 1.21 -13.41
N LEU A 240 -10.83 0.12 -13.40
CA LEU A 240 -11.94 -0.07 -14.33
C LEU A 240 -12.94 1.10 -14.31
N ALA A 241 -13.03 1.82 -13.18
CA ALA A 241 -13.87 3.00 -13.05
C ALA A 241 -13.36 4.23 -13.84
N SER A 242 -12.07 4.35 -14.14
CA SER A 242 -11.56 5.46 -14.96
C SER A 242 -11.75 5.25 -16.47
N GLU A 243 -12.01 4.02 -16.90
CA GLU A 243 -12.27 3.70 -18.31
C GLU A 243 -13.73 3.93 -18.74
N GLY A 244 -14.54 4.59 -17.90
CA GLY A 244 -15.94 4.87 -18.22
C GLY A 244 -16.88 3.66 -18.17
N ARG A 245 -16.39 2.48 -17.79
CA ARG A 245 -17.14 1.21 -17.83
C ARG A 245 -18.19 1.02 -16.71
N GLY A 246 -18.40 2.02 -15.86
CA GLY A 246 -19.45 1.99 -14.82
C GLY A 246 -19.29 0.96 -13.70
N GLN A 247 -18.41 -0.05 -13.83
CA GLN A 247 -18.11 -1.00 -12.76
C GLN A 247 -17.25 -0.32 -11.69
N PRO A 248 -17.74 -0.23 -10.43
CA PRO A 248 -16.92 0.24 -9.34
C PRO A 248 -15.79 -0.78 -9.12
N CYS A 249 -14.54 -0.34 -9.25
CA CYS A 249 -13.42 -1.12 -8.76
C CYS A 249 -13.65 -1.45 -7.27
N GLN A 250 -13.20 -2.62 -6.82
CA GLN A 250 -13.33 -2.98 -5.41
C GLN A 250 -12.72 -1.87 -4.55
N PRO A 251 -13.33 -1.46 -3.42
CA PRO A 251 -12.91 -0.27 -2.69
C PRO A 251 -11.40 -0.21 -2.38
N HIS A 252 -10.80 -1.34 -2.02
CA HIS A 252 -9.37 -1.45 -1.74
C HIS A 252 -8.46 -1.32 -2.98
N ILE A 253 -8.95 -1.70 -4.15
CA ILE A 253 -8.27 -1.47 -5.44
C ILE A 253 -8.44 0.01 -5.80
N HIS A 254 -9.65 0.57 -5.66
CA HIS A 254 -9.94 1.98 -5.93
C HIS A 254 -9.03 2.92 -5.16
N HIS A 255 -8.88 2.70 -3.85
CA HIS A 255 -8.00 3.50 -3.00
C HIS A 255 -6.58 3.55 -3.54
N GLY A 256 -6.13 2.42 -4.07
CA GLY A 256 -4.81 2.32 -4.60
C GLY A 256 -4.67 2.79 -6.07
N CYS A 257 -5.70 2.65 -6.90
CA CYS A 257 -5.76 3.26 -8.22
C CYS A 257 -5.66 4.78 -8.17
N ARG A 258 -6.26 5.40 -7.14
CA ARG A 258 -6.07 6.83 -6.88
C ARG A 258 -4.59 7.16 -6.70
N LEU A 259 -3.75 6.21 -6.28
CA LEU A 259 -2.31 6.41 -6.08
C LEU A 259 -1.55 6.55 -7.39
N SER A 260 -2.12 6.10 -8.50
CA SER A 260 -1.52 6.26 -9.83
C SER A 260 -2.04 7.46 -10.61
N GLN A 261 -3.18 8.04 -10.20
CA GLN A 261 -3.97 8.97 -11.02
C GLN A 261 -3.77 10.45 -10.72
N CYS A 262 -2.74 10.85 -9.96
CA CYS A 262 -2.55 12.28 -9.63
C CYS A 262 -2.22 13.19 -10.84
N LEU A 263 -2.00 12.63 -12.03
CA LEU A 263 -1.74 13.35 -13.29
C LEU A 263 -2.62 12.87 -14.46
N GLY A 264 -3.75 12.20 -14.21
CA GLY A 264 -4.70 11.89 -15.28
C GLY A 264 -5.41 13.17 -15.73
N VAL A 265 -4.76 13.97 -16.58
CA VAL A 265 -5.25 15.24 -17.13
C VAL A 265 -6.23 15.01 -18.29
N ASP A 266 -6.31 13.78 -18.81
CA ASP A 266 -7.22 13.48 -19.90
C ASP A 266 -8.64 13.25 -19.38
N LEU A 267 -9.45 14.31 -19.52
CA LEU A 267 -10.88 14.37 -19.27
C LEU A 267 -11.60 13.07 -19.70
N PRO A 268 -12.17 12.27 -18.79
CA PRO A 268 -13.21 11.34 -19.19
C PRO A 268 -14.46 12.15 -19.61
N PRO A 269 -15.28 11.66 -20.56
CA PRO A 269 -16.54 12.29 -20.95
C PRO A 269 -17.58 12.36 -19.80
N SER A 270 -17.26 11.81 -18.62
CA SER A 270 -18.15 11.68 -17.47
C SER A 270 -18.35 12.97 -16.64
N GLY A 271 -18.00 14.16 -17.16
CA GLY A 271 -18.31 15.44 -16.52
C GLY A 271 -17.75 15.64 -15.10
N ARG A 272 -16.76 14.83 -14.69
CA ARG A 272 -16.03 15.11 -13.45
C ARG A 272 -15.08 16.27 -13.71
N PRO A 273 -15.09 17.33 -12.90
CA PRO A 273 -14.12 18.39 -13.03
C PRO A 273 -12.71 17.77 -12.94
N PRO A 274 -11.74 18.26 -13.73
CA PRO A 274 -10.36 17.79 -13.65
C PRO A 274 -9.88 17.82 -12.19
N PRO A 275 -8.97 16.92 -11.79
CA PRO A 275 -8.35 17.03 -10.47
C PRO A 275 -7.90 18.47 -10.29
N GLY A 276 -8.43 19.15 -9.27
CA GLY A 276 -8.25 20.59 -9.11
C GLY A 276 -6.78 20.98 -9.17
N PRO A 277 -6.43 22.15 -9.72
CA PRO A 277 -5.05 22.63 -9.76
C PRO A 277 -4.39 22.51 -8.38
N GLY A 278 -3.28 21.76 -8.31
CA GLY A 278 -2.56 21.51 -7.05
C GLY A 278 -2.57 20.06 -6.58
N CYS A 279 -2.36 19.08 -7.47
CA CYS A 279 -2.11 17.70 -7.03
C CYS A 279 -0.64 17.54 -6.59
N PHE A 280 -0.39 17.60 -5.28
CA PHE A 280 0.95 17.42 -4.71
C PHE A 280 1.22 15.92 -4.64
N CYS A 281 1.64 15.37 -5.77
CA CYS A 281 2.01 13.98 -5.84
C CYS A 281 3.46 13.81 -5.37
N ARG A 282 3.69 12.81 -4.53
CA ARG A 282 5.00 12.50 -3.93
C ARG A 282 6.12 12.29 -4.95
N ARG A 283 5.76 12.09 -6.22
CA ARG A 283 6.67 12.07 -7.37
C ARG A 283 7.48 13.37 -7.52
N ARG A 284 7.00 14.49 -6.95
CA ARG A 284 7.60 15.83 -7.06
C ARG A 284 7.61 16.64 -5.73
N HIS A 285 8.11 16.07 -4.63
CA HIS A 285 8.59 16.81 -3.43
C HIS A 285 7.60 17.21 -2.29
N ALA A 286 6.70 16.34 -1.80
CA ALA A 286 6.06 16.55 -0.48
C ALA A 286 5.49 15.28 0.17
N ALA A 287 5.54 15.20 1.50
CA ALA A 287 4.98 14.14 2.35
C ALA A 287 3.45 13.95 2.19
N PHE A 288 2.97 12.71 2.39
CA PHE A 288 1.59 12.21 2.50
C PHE A 288 0.44 13.20 2.16
N SER A 289 -0.41 12.82 1.21
CA SER A 289 -1.59 13.58 0.79
C SER A 289 -2.90 12.83 1.06
N PHE A 290 -3.95 13.50 1.57
CA PHE A 290 -5.30 12.93 1.74
C PHE A 290 -6.08 12.81 0.42
N THR A 291 -5.72 13.57 -0.60
CA THR A 291 -6.40 13.65 -1.90
C THR A 291 -5.60 12.98 -3.01
N CYS A 292 -4.29 13.26 -3.04
CA CYS A 292 -3.36 12.56 -3.91
C CYS A 292 -2.89 11.30 -3.22
N ASN A 293 -3.06 10.20 -3.91
CA ASN A 293 -2.70 8.92 -3.39
C ASN A 293 -1.26 8.56 -3.87
N CYS A 294 -0.51 9.41 -4.59
CA CYS A 294 0.77 8.98 -5.18
C CYS A 294 1.82 8.51 -4.17
N TRP A 295 2.33 7.30 -4.41
CA TRP A 295 3.50 6.78 -3.73
C TRP A 295 4.76 6.99 -4.59
N ALA A 296 5.83 7.36 -3.91
CA ALA A 296 7.19 7.36 -4.45
C ALA A 296 8.10 6.69 -3.40
N PRO A 297 9.24 6.11 -3.80
CA PRO A 297 10.21 5.56 -2.85
C PRO A 297 10.54 6.60 -1.77
N PRO A 298 10.54 6.23 -0.48
CA PRO A 298 10.74 7.17 0.64
C PRO A 298 12.21 7.56 0.82
N THR A 299 12.90 7.88 -0.27
CA THR A 299 14.33 8.24 -0.30
C THR A 299 14.65 9.34 0.71
N SER A 300 13.77 10.33 0.87
CA SER A 300 13.98 11.41 1.84
C SER A 300 14.05 10.93 3.29
N ILE A 301 13.31 9.89 3.68
CA ILE A 301 13.34 9.33 5.04
C ILE A 301 14.68 8.62 5.28
N PHE A 302 15.19 7.91 4.26
CA PHE A 302 16.50 7.26 4.31
C PHE A 302 17.68 8.26 4.41
N LEU A 303 17.47 9.54 4.12
CA LEU A 303 18.55 10.54 4.08
C LEU A 303 18.60 11.46 5.31
N VAL A 304 17.74 11.26 6.32
CA VAL A 304 17.67 12.16 7.49
C VAL A 304 18.85 11.98 8.44
N CYS A 305 19.03 10.77 8.99
CA CYS A 305 20.14 10.40 9.87
C CYS A 305 20.32 8.88 9.87
N HIS A 306 21.46 8.38 10.39
CA HIS A 306 21.76 6.94 10.40
C HIS A 306 20.74 6.12 11.19
N ALA A 307 20.31 6.59 12.37
CA ALA A 307 19.32 5.87 13.17
C ALA A 307 17.99 5.71 12.41
N LEU A 308 17.46 6.80 11.86
CA LEU A 308 16.23 6.76 11.09
C LEU A 308 16.39 5.96 9.79
N TYR A 309 17.57 5.98 9.17
CA TYR A 309 17.88 5.15 8.01
C TYR A 309 17.74 3.66 8.34
N TYR A 310 18.30 3.20 9.46
CA TYR A 310 18.19 1.80 9.87
C TYR A 310 16.76 1.41 10.25
N ASP A 311 16.05 2.26 10.98
CA ASP A 311 14.63 2.04 11.31
C ASP A 311 13.77 2.00 10.04
N ALA A 312 14.04 2.91 9.11
CA ALA A 312 13.35 2.97 7.83
C ALA A 312 13.60 1.71 7.00
N GLN A 313 14.83 1.21 6.98
CA GLN A 313 15.19 -0.04 6.31
C GLN A 313 14.44 -1.22 6.91
N LEU A 314 14.46 -1.34 8.24
CA LEU A 314 13.74 -2.38 8.96
C LEU A 314 12.26 -2.37 8.58
N ILE A 315 11.58 -1.23 8.69
CA ILE A 315 10.16 -1.11 8.38
C ILE A 315 9.89 -1.40 6.89
N PHE A 316 10.65 -0.78 5.98
CA PHE A 316 10.44 -0.91 4.55
C PHE A 316 10.59 -2.36 4.08
N PHE A 317 11.63 -3.07 4.52
CA PHE A 317 11.88 -4.44 4.07
C PHE A 317 11.02 -5.49 4.78
N SER A 318 10.57 -5.23 6.01
CA SER A 318 9.75 -6.19 6.77
C SER A 318 8.24 -6.06 6.57
N TYR A 319 7.74 -4.87 6.24
CA TYR A 319 6.29 -4.64 6.09
C TYR A 319 5.80 -4.64 4.65
N ASN A 320 6.70 -4.64 3.65
CA ASN A 320 6.32 -4.77 2.25
C ASN A 320 6.66 -6.15 1.70
N ARG A 321 5.78 -6.62 0.81
CA ARG A 321 6.01 -7.71 -0.13
C ARG A 321 6.77 -7.17 -1.34
N PHE A 322 7.92 -7.76 -1.62
CA PHE A 322 8.72 -7.39 -2.78
C PHE A 322 8.40 -8.30 -3.94
N ILE A 323 8.08 -7.70 -5.08
CA ILE A 323 7.65 -8.39 -6.29
C ILE A 323 8.69 -8.11 -7.37
N VAL A 324 9.46 -9.13 -7.72
CA VAL A 324 10.57 -9.04 -8.65
C VAL A 324 10.14 -9.63 -9.99
N HIS A 325 9.89 -8.76 -10.97
CA HIS A 325 9.64 -9.20 -12.34
C HIS A 325 10.95 -9.38 -13.08
N ASP A 326 11.06 -10.51 -13.78
CA ASP A 326 12.31 -10.87 -14.45
C ASP A 326 12.69 -9.93 -15.62
N VAL A 327 11.68 -9.31 -16.25
CA VAL A 327 11.88 -8.36 -17.36
C VAL A 327 11.26 -6.98 -17.06
N GLN A 328 9.94 -6.86 -17.11
CA GLN A 328 9.21 -5.60 -16.99
C GLN A 328 7.97 -5.78 -16.11
N ALA A 329 7.58 -4.76 -15.33
CA ALA A 329 6.45 -4.84 -14.40
C ALA A 329 5.15 -4.15 -14.87
N TRP A 330 5.18 -3.48 -16.02
CA TRP A 330 4.13 -2.54 -16.48
C TRP A 330 3.45 -3.07 -17.76
N PRO A 331 2.16 -2.77 -18.00
CA PRO A 331 1.36 -3.41 -19.04
C PRO A 331 1.94 -3.05 -20.41
N GLY A 332 1.73 -3.93 -21.37
CA GLY A 332 2.52 -3.94 -22.59
C GLY A 332 3.65 -4.95 -22.52
N TRP A 333 3.47 -6.05 -21.77
CA TRP A 333 4.04 -7.33 -22.18
C TRP A 333 3.30 -7.83 -23.44
N THR A 334 3.12 -6.98 -24.45
CA THR A 334 3.20 -7.52 -25.79
C THR A 334 4.60 -8.12 -25.82
N LEU A 335 4.70 -9.44 -25.64
CA LEU A 335 5.97 -10.14 -25.78
C LEU A 335 6.59 -9.78 -27.13
N ASP A 336 5.74 -9.44 -28.10
CA ASP A 336 6.10 -8.76 -29.34
C ASP A 336 7.08 -7.61 -29.12
N TYR A 337 6.99 -6.73 -28.12
CA TYR A 337 8.00 -5.67 -27.91
C TYR A 337 9.28 -6.10 -27.17
N ILE A 338 9.24 -7.18 -26.40
CA ILE A 338 10.43 -7.73 -25.72
C ILE A 338 11.24 -8.60 -26.70
N VAL A 339 10.55 -9.21 -27.69
CA VAL A 339 11.11 -10.12 -28.69
C VAL A 339 11.14 -9.48 -30.10
N GLN A 340 10.54 -8.30 -30.34
CA GLN A 340 10.69 -7.55 -31.59
C GLN A 340 12.12 -7.05 -31.70
N LYS A 341 12.91 -7.96 -32.28
CA LYS A 341 14.22 -7.84 -32.90
C LYS A 341 15.26 -7.15 -32.03
N PRO A 342 16.37 -7.81 -31.64
CA PRO A 342 17.61 -7.07 -31.51
C PRO A 342 17.69 -6.09 -32.69
N ARG A 343 18.02 -4.82 -32.42
CA ARG A 343 18.19 -3.79 -33.47
C ARG A 343 19.14 -4.24 -34.58
N ASP A 344 19.90 -5.31 -34.33
CA ASP A 344 20.78 -5.98 -35.25
C ASP A 344 20.15 -7.25 -35.86
N PRO A 345 19.76 -7.24 -37.14
CA PRO A 345 19.20 -8.41 -37.83
C PRO A 345 20.20 -9.57 -38.00
N GLU A 346 21.52 -9.36 -37.82
CA GLU A 346 22.51 -10.45 -37.88
C GLU A 346 22.49 -11.37 -36.64
N ILE A 347 22.12 -10.83 -35.46
CA ILE A 347 22.04 -11.61 -34.20
C ILE A 347 20.72 -12.40 -34.09
N ALA A 348 19.69 -12.02 -34.86
CA ALA A 348 18.38 -12.67 -34.84
C ALA A 348 18.38 -14.13 -35.35
N SER A 349 19.51 -14.63 -35.84
CA SER A 349 19.64 -15.98 -36.41
C SER A 349 20.21 -17.04 -35.46
N ILE A 350 20.66 -16.68 -34.25
CA ILE A 350 21.33 -17.61 -33.35
C ILE A 350 20.64 -17.63 -31.98
N GLU A 351 19.90 -18.73 -31.79
CA GLU A 351 19.45 -19.34 -30.54
C GLU A 351 18.46 -18.56 -29.67
N GLU A 352 17.24 -19.10 -29.64
CA GLU A 352 16.09 -18.84 -28.78
C GLU A 352 16.36 -19.07 -27.29
N SER A 353 17.57 -18.81 -26.80
CA SER A 353 17.98 -18.98 -25.40
C SER A 353 17.49 -17.82 -24.52
N TYR A 354 17.50 -18.04 -23.20
CA TYR A 354 17.16 -17.00 -22.23
C TYR A 354 18.13 -15.81 -22.38
N PRO A 355 17.66 -14.57 -22.63
CA PRO A 355 18.51 -13.51 -23.15
C PRO A 355 19.43 -12.84 -22.11
N TYR A 356 19.52 -13.39 -20.89
CA TYR A 356 20.27 -12.77 -19.82
C TYR A 356 21.16 -13.76 -19.07
N GLU A 357 22.35 -13.33 -18.68
CA GLU A 357 23.30 -14.15 -17.91
C GLU A 357 22.85 -14.44 -16.47
N ARG A 358 21.87 -13.69 -15.95
CA ARG A 358 21.44 -13.72 -14.55
C ARG A 358 19.94 -13.49 -14.45
N LEU A 359 19.27 -14.11 -13.48
CA LEU A 359 17.86 -13.84 -13.17
C LEU A 359 17.72 -12.47 -12.49
N ALA A 360 16.59 -11.80 -12.67
CA ALA A 360 16.39 -10.49 -12.06
C ALA A 360 16.28 -10.60 -10.52
N ALA A 361 15.82 -11.75 -10.02
CA ALA A 361 15.88 -12.09 -8.60
C ALA A 361 17.31 -12.01 -8.05
N SER A 362 18.30 -12.55 -8.78
CA SER A 362 19.69 -12.48 -8.39
C SER A 362 20.21 -11.05 -8.30
N HIS A 363 19.88 -10.22 -9.28
CA HIS A 363 20.26 -8.79 -9.28
C HIS A 363 19.63 -8.05 -8.10
N PHE A 364 18.34 -8.26 -7.88
CA PHE A 364 17.61 -7.63 -6.78
C PHE A 364 18.25 -7.98 -5.43
N LEU A 365 18.50 -9.27 -5.19
CA LEU A 365 18.99 -9.77 -3.91
C LEU A 365 20.47 -9.46 -3.64
N ARG A 366 21.33 -9.50 -4.66
CA ARG A 366 22.79 -9.29 -4.49
C ARG A 366 23.21 -7.83 -4.55
N GLU A 367 22.54 -7.02 -5.36
CA GLU A 367 23.00 -5.66 -5.69
C GLU A 367 22.05 -4.56 -5.22
N PHE A 368 20.75 -4.84 -5.15
CA PHE A 368 19.76 -3.80 -4.88
C PHE A 368 19.33 -3.74 -3.42
N VAL A 369 19.10 -4.90 -2.80
CA VAL A 369 18.80 -4.98 -1.36
C VAL A 369 20.11 -4.84 -0.57
N PRO A 370 20.24 -3.85 0.32
CA PRO A 370 21.41 -3.76 1.19
C PRO A 370 21.59 -5.04 1.99
N ALA A 371 22.82 -5.54 2.12
CA ALA A 371 23.09 -6.85 2.72
C ALA A 371 22.55 -6.98 4.16
N ASN A 372 22.59 -5.89 4.94
CA ASN A 372 22.04 -5.83 6.29
C ASN A 372 20.50 -5.85 6.35
N CYS A 373 19.82 -5.65 5.22
CA CYS A 373 18.36 -5.65 5.10
C CYS A 373 17.79 -6.99 4.64
N LEU A 374 18.62 -7.92 4.16
CA LEU A 374 18.18 -9.23 3.69
C LEU A 374 17.45 -10.02 4.78
N ALA A 375 17.92 -9.91 6.02
CA ALA A 375 17.29 -10.51 7.20
C ALA A 375 15.91 -9.94 7.52
N TYR A 376 15.57 -8.75 7.00
CA TYR A 376 14.27 -8.12 7.23
C TYR A 376 13.22 -8.53 6.22
N LEU A 377 13.58 -9.16 5.10
CA LEU A 377 12.61 -9.62 4.12
C LEU A 377 11.63 -10.62 4.77
N ARG A 378 10.33 -10.38 4.59
CA ARG A 378 9.26 -11.28 5.08
C ARG A 378 8.48 -11.92 3.95
N PHE A 379 8.41 -11.25 2.80
CA PHE A 379 7.72 -11.78 1.63
C PHE A 379 8.44 -11.37 0.35
N LEU A 380 8.85 -12.37 -0.44
CA LEU A 380 9.45 -12.20 -1.75
C LEU A 380 8.62 -12.95 -2.80
N GLU A 381 8.23 -12.26 -3.87
CA GLU A 381 7.54 -12.83 -5.01
C GLU A 381 8.38 -12.69 -6.27
N LEU A 382 8.66 -13.80 -6.93
CA LEU A 382 9.42 -13.86 -8.17
C LEU A 382 8.45 -14.09 -9.32
N VAL A 383 8.38 -13.14 -10.26
CA VAL A 383 7.43 -13.18 -11.37
C VAL A 383 8.18 -13.34 -12.69
N PHE A 384 7.95 -14.46 -13.35
CA PHE A 384 8.50 -14.76 -14.66
C PHE A 384 7.42 -14.61 -15.73
N PRO A 385 7.72 -13.95 -16.88
CA PRO A 385 6.82 -13.96 -18.03
C PRO A 385 6.54 -15.37 -18.54
N PRO A 386 5.54 -15.49 -19.43
CA PRO A 386 5.42 -16.63 -20.32
C PRO A 386 6.54 -16.62 -21.37
N TYR A 387 7.77 -16.96 -20.98
CA TYR A 387 8.86 -17.16 -21.95
C TYR A 387 8.50 -18.26 -22.96
N TRP A 388 9.09 -18.14 -24.14
CA TRP A 388 9.07 -19.17 -25.17
C TRP A 388 9.66 -20.49 -24.64
N PRO A 389 9.26 -21.64 -25.18
CA PRO A 389 9.72 -22.95 -24.71
C PRO A 389 11.23 -23.05 -24.55
N TYR A 390 11.99 -22.63 -25.55
CA TYR A 390 13.45 -22.73 -25.57
C TYR A 390 14.16 -21.57 -24.86
N SER A 391 13.44 -20.49 -24.55
CA SER A 391 13.98 -19.32 -23.86
C SER A 391 13.94 -19.44 -22.33
N TRP A 392 13.51 -20.57 -21.79
CA TRP A 392 13.68 -20.85 -20.38
C TRP A 392 15.15 -21.22 -20.09
N PRO A 393 15.79 -20.60 -19.09
CA PRO A 393 17.14 -20.99 -18.71
C PRO A 393 17.07 -22.36 -18.03
N VAL A 394 17.81 -23.33 -18.58
CA VAL A 394 17.85 -24.73 -18.09
C VAL A 394 19.30 -25.17 -17.87
N ASP A 395 19.48 -26.29 -17.16
CA ASP A 395 20.78 -26.94 -16.96
C ASP A 395 21.88 -25.96 -16.47
N ASP A 396 22.99 -25.85 -17.20
CA ASP A 396 24.13 -24.99 -16.89
C ASP A 396 24.06 -23.63 -17.57
N HIS A 397 22.86 -23.20 -17.99
CA HIS A 397 22.65 -21.82 -18.43
C HIS A 397 23.18 -20.85 -17.36
N PRO A 398 23.98 -19.82 -17.72
CA PRO A 398 24.61 -18.91 -16.77
C PRO A 398 23.64 -18.35 -15.72
N ALA A 399 22.40 -18.04 -16.14
CA ALA A 399 21.36 -17.55 -15.24
C ALA A 399 20.94 -18.53 -14.15
N ILE A 400 20.90 -19.84 -14.44
CA ILE A 400 20.60 -20.86 -13.43
C ILE A 400 21.81 -21.10 -12.52
N VAL A 401 23.03 -21.03 -13.06
CA VAL A 401 24.27 -21.09 -12.26
C VAL A 401 24.31 -19.93 -11.26
N ASP A 402 24.18 -18.69 -11.73
CA ASP A 402 24.15 -17.50 -10.86
C ASP A 402 22.97 -17.53 -9.88
N TRP A 403 21.82 -18.08 -10.28
CA TRP A 403 20.70 -18.23 -9.36
C TRP A 403 21.01 -19.22 -8.24
N ARG A 404 21.57 -20.40 -8.54
CA ARG A 404 22.05 -21.35 -7.53
C ARG A 404 23.08 -20.71 -6.60
N ASP A 405 24.04 -19.98 -7.15
CA ASP A 405 25.06 -19.27 -6.37
C ASP A 405 24.44 -18.18 -5.49
N THR A 406 23.42 -17.49 -5.99
CA THR A 406 22.70 -16.47 -5.23
C THR A 406 21.98 -17.10 -4.06
N VAL A 407 21.24 -18.18 -4.29
CA VAL A 407 20.53 -18.90 -3.22
C VAL A 407 21.50 -19.41 -2.16
N ASN A 408 22.65 -19.97 -2.57
CA ASN A 408 23.70 -20.39 -1.63
C ASN A 408 24.29 -19.22 -0.85
N TRP A 409 24.52 -18.08 -1.49
CA TRP A 409 25.03 -16.86 -0.85
C TRP A 409 24.05 -16.25 0.16
N LEU A 410 22.74 -16.42 -0.05
CA LEU A 410 21.71 -15.93 0.87
C LEU A 410 21.69 -16.67 2.22
N ARG A 411 22.27 -17.87 2.28
CA ARG A 411 22.32 -18.67 3.50
C ARG A 411 23.02 -17.89 4.62
N GLY A 412 22.36 -17.81 5.77
CA GLY A 412 22.82 -17.01 6.91
C GLY A 412 22.74 -15.48 6.74
N LYS A 413 22.22 -14.98 5.60
CA LYS A 413 21.94 -13.54 5.38
C LYS A 413 20.47 -13.21 5.49
N ILE A 414 19.60 -14.17 5.21
CA ILE A 414 18.15 -14.04 5.34
C ILE A 414 17.66 -14.72 6.61
N ASP A 415 16.55 -14.22 7.15
CA ASP A 415 15.75 -14.88 8.19
C ASP A 415 14.79 -15.85 7.50
N ALA A 416 15.31 -16.98 7.02
CA ALA A 416 14.54 -17.96 6.24
C ALA A 416 13.25 -18.43 6.96
N PRO A 417 13.27 -18.74 8.27
CA PRO A 417 12.05 -19.12 9.01
C PRO A 417 10.95 -18.06 9.02
N ALA A 418 11.29 -16.79 8.79
CA ALA A 418 10.34 -15.68 8.68
C ALA A 418 10.04 -15.28 7.22
N LEU A 419 10.76 -15.82 6.24
CA LEU A 419 10.62 -15.47 4.82
C LEU A 419 9.65 -16.41 4.10
N THR A 420 8.59 -15.83 3.53
CA THR A 420 7.76 -16.49 2.53
C THR A 420 8.24 -16.17 1.13
N ILE A 421 8.42 -17.19 0.29
CA ILE A 421 8.72 -17.03 -1.14
C ILE A 421 7.51 -17.48 -1.96
N ARG A 422 7.09 -16.65 -2.92
CA ARG A 422 6.13 -17.03 -3.97
C ARG A 422 6.84 -17.00 -5.32
N VAL A 423 6.71 -18.05 -6.11
CA VAL A 423 7.20 -18.06 -7.49
C VAL A 423 6.00 -18.12 -8.42
N VAL A 424 5.91 -17.16 -9.34
CA VAL A 424 4.82 -17.05 -10.30
C VAL A 424 5.39 -17.19 -11.70
N PHE A 425 5.04 -18.27 -12.38
CA PHE A 425 5.23 -18.43 -13.80
C PHE A 425 3.96 -17.96 -14.49
N ALA A 426 3.95 -16.67 -14.82
CA ALA A 426 2.78 -15.99 -15.34
C ALA A 426 2.43 -16.51 -16.73
N ASP A 427 1.13 -16.51 -17.01
CA ASP A 427 0.59 -16.66 -18.36
C ASP A 427 -0.66 -15.77 -18.46
N PHE A 428 -1.05 -15.45 -19.67
CA PHE A 428 -2.09 -14.49 -19.94
C PHE A 428 -3.43 -15.22 -20.06
N LEU A 429 -4.22 -15.23 -18.98
CA LEU A 429 -5.44 -16.03 -18.85
C LEU A 429 -6.49 -15.90 -19.97
N GLN A 430 -6.43 -14.84 -20.79
CA GLN A 430 -7.41 -14.57 -21.85
C GLN A 430 -6.81 -14.43 -23.25
N ASN A 431 -5.50 -14.25 -23.39
CA ASN A 431 -4.85 -14.14 -24.69
C ASN A 431 -3.48 -14.81 -24.56
N PRO A 432 -3.26 -16.01 -25.12
CA PRO A 432 -1.93 -16.62 -25.06
C PRO A 432 -0.91 -15.57 -25.48
N ALA A 433 0.25 -15.51 -24.82
CA ALA A 433 1.38 -14.84 -25.46
C ALA A 433 1.40 -15.41 -26.89
N GLY A 434 1.29 -14.60 -27.95
CA GLY A 434 0.95 -15.14 -29.29
C GLY A 434 1.85 -16.30 -29.72
N SER A 435 3.07 -16.29 -29.19
CA SER A 435 4.09 -17.33 -29.18
C SER A 435 3.73 -18.71 -28.64
N ARG A 436 2.75 -18.82 -27.74
CA ARG A 436 2.30 -20.06 -27.08
C ARG A 436 1.13 -20.72 -27.79
N SER A 437 0.52 -20.03 -28.76
CA SER A 437 -0.53 -20.63 -29.59
C SER A 437 0.08 -21.75 -30.43
N GLY A 438 -0.26 -23.00 -30.12
CA GLY A 438 0.33 -24.17 -30.78
C GLY A 438 1.54 -24.79 -30.09
N THR A 439 1.81 -24.44 -28.81
CA THR A 439 2.80 -25.14 -27.97
C THR A 439 2.64 -26.67 -28.09
N THR A 440 3.66 -27.34 -28.60
CA THR A 440 3.70 -28.79 -28.75
C THR A 440 3.90 -29.49 -27.40
N LYS A 441 3.73 -30.82 -27.39
CA LYS A 441 3.97 -31.63 -26.19
C LYS A 441 5.40 -31.48 -25.67
N ASP A 442 6.40 -31.45 -26.55
CA ASP A 442 7.80 -31.39 -26.15
C ASP A 442 8.22 -29.98 -25.74
N GLU A 443 7.70 -28.96 -26.41
CA GLU A 443 7.87 -27.56 -26.00
C GLU A 443 7.30 -27.29 -24.60
N GLY A 444 6.09 -27.78 -24.32
CA GLY A 444 5.51 -27.66 -22.98
C GLY A 444 6.34 -28.39 -21.91
N LYS A 445 6.96 -29.53 -22.23
CA LYS A 445 7.91 -30.19 -21.32
C LYS A 445 9.13 -29.33 -21.07
N GLN A 446 9.64 -28.64 -22.10
CA GLN A 446 10.77 -27.73 -21.96
C GLN A 446 10.43 -26.54 -21.05
N ILE A 447 9.22 -25.99 -21.15
CA ILE A 447 8.70 -24.97 -20.22
C ILE A 447 8.68 -25.50 -18.78
N VAL A 448 8.08 -26.68 -18.55
CA VAL A 448 8.06 -27.30 -17.20
C VAL A 448 9.46 -27.57 -16.68
N ARG A 449 10.41 -27.96 -17.55
CA ARG A 449 11.82 -28.13 -17.19
C ARG A 449 12.43 -26.80 -16.71
N GLY A 450 12.17 -25.71 -17.41
CA GLY A 450 12.52 -24.35 -16.98
C GLY A 450 11.98 -24.02 -15.59
N TYR A 451 10.69 -24.26 -15.35
CA TYR A 451 10.06 -24.06 -14.04
C TYR A 451 10.80 -24.85 -12.95
N MET A 452 11.09 -26.12 -13.23
CA MET A 452 11.80 -27.02 -12.32
C MET A 452 13.21 -26.52 -11.96
N HIS A 453 14.00 -26.02 -12.93
CA HIS A 453 15.35 -25.52 -12.62
C HIS A 453 15.31 -24.29 -11.72
N VAL A 454 14.40 -23.35 -11.95
CA VAL A 454 14.21 -22.17 -11.10
C VAL A 454 13.82 -22.56 -9.67
N ILE A 455 12.88 -23.50 -9.53
CA ILE A 455 12.38 -23.96 -8.23
C ILE A 455 13.42 -24.81 -7.49
N ARG A 456 14.08 -25.75 -8.16
CA ARG A 456 15.11 -26.61 -7.53
C ARG A 456 16.31 -25.81 -7.03
N ALA A 457 16.63 -24.69 -7.67
CA ALA A 457 17.68 -23.81 -7.16
C ALA A 457 17.39 -23.25 -5.76
N LEU A 458 16.12 -23.23 -5.31
CA LEU A 458 15.71 -22.83 -3.95
C LEU A 458 15.89 -23.93 -2.88
N GLU A 459 16.21 -25.16 -3.29
CA GLU A 459 16.36 -26.32 -2.40
C GLU A 459 17.29 -26.08 -1.19
N PRO A 460 18.45 -25.39 -1.33
CA PRO A 460 19.32 -25.13 -0.18
C PRO A 460 18.64 -24.34 0.95
N LEU A 461 17.81 -23.34 0.62
CA LEU A 461 17.09 -22.55 1.63
C LEU A 461 15.98 -23.36 2.31
N LEU A 462 15.35 -24.26 1.56
CA LEU A 462 14.30 -25.12 2.09
C LEU A 462 14.86 -26.18 3.04
N LYS A 463 15.95 -26.85 2.66
CA LYS A 463 16.53 -27.97 3.43
C LYS A 463 17.28 -27.52 4.68
N HIS A 464 18.02 -26.42 4.59
CA HIS A 464 18.96 -26.05 5.65
C HIS A 464 18.45 -24.95 6.56
N ASP A 465 17.82 -23.93 5.99
CA ASP A 465 17.46 -22.73 6.74
C ASP A 465 15.96 -22.71 7.09
N GLY A 466 15.13 -23.47 6.34
CA GLY A 466 13.71 -23.67 6.60
C GLY A 466 12.86 -22.45 6.29
N LEU A 467 12.47 -22.26 5.03
CA LEU A 467 11.57 -21.15 4.66
C LEU A 467 10.24 -21.20 5.41
N ALA A 468 9.68 -20.02 5.75
CA ALA A 468 8.37 -19.91 6.40
C ALA A 468 7.25 -20.57 5.57
N ALA A 469 7.34 -20.39 4.24
CA ALA A 469 6.54 -21.06 3.22
C ALA A 469 7.13 -20.83 1.82
N LEU A 470 6.92 -21.79 0.93
CA LEU A 470 7.10 -21.65 -0.51
C LEU A 470 5.74 -21.87 -1.18
N TYR A 471 5.34 -20.95 -2.06
CA TYR A 471 4.16 -21.08 -2.89
C TYR A 471 4.55 -21.00 -4.36
N VAL A 472 3.99 -21.88 -5.19
CA VAL A 472 4.18 -21.83 -6.64
C VAL A 472 2.85 -21.61 -7.33
N GLN A 473 2.82 -20.65 -8.24
CA GLN A 473 1.73 -20.45 -9.18
C GLN A 473 2.31 -20.64 -10.57
N ALA A 474 1.99 -21.75 -11.22
CA ALA A 474 2.51 -22.08 -12.53
C ALA A 474 1.35 -22.24 -13.50
N ALA A 475 1.36 -21.46 -14.58
CA ALA A 475 0.45 -21.69 -15.68
C ALA A 475 0.72 -23.04 -16.34
N PHE A 476 -0.34 -23.72 -16.78
CA PHE A 476 -0.21 -24.99 -17.48
C PHE A 476 0.28 -24.74 -18.92
N PRO A 477 1.48 -25.23 -19.33
CA PRO A 477 2.07 -24.85 -20.62
C PRO A 477 1.25 -25.23 -21.85
N TRP A 478 0.37 -26.21 -21.72
CA TRP A 478 -0.52 -26.69 -22.79
C TRP A 478 -1.92 -26.09 -22.73
N ALA A 479 -2.18 -25.11 -21.86
CA ALA A 479 -3.45 -24.39 -21.81
C ALA A 479 -3.81 -23.74 -23.16
N TRP A 480 -2.80 -23.52 -24.02
CA TRP A 480 -2.90 -22.85 -25.31
C TRP A 480 -2.52 -23.76 -26.49
N ALA A 481 -2.46 -25.07 -26.27
CA ALA A 481 -2.28 -26.01 -27.37
C ALA A 481 -3.44 -25.87 -28.38
N ARG A 482 -3.18 -26.06 -29.67
CA ARG A 482 -4.15 -25.78 -30.73
C ARG A 482 -5.45 -26.58 -30.56
N ASP A 483 -5.34 -27.84 -30.17
CA ASP A 483 -6.46 -28.71 -29.86
C ASP A 483 -7.28 -28.24 -28.65
N VAL A 484 -6.61 -27.69 -27.64
CA VAL A 484 -7.25 -27.08 -26.47
C VAL A 484 -8.00 -25.80 -26.83
N LEU A 485 -7.37 -24.91 -27.59
CA LEU A 485 -8.01 -23.68 -28.08
C LEU A 485 -9.24 -23.99 -28.95
N LEU A 486 -9.14 -24.99 -29.84
CA LEU A 486 -10.26 -25.43 -30.65
C LEU A 486 -11.41 -25.98 -29.79
N ARG A 487 -11.11 -26.72 -28.73
CA ARG A 487 -12.14 -27.19 -27.79
C ARG A 487 -12.80 -26.04 -27.04
N GLN A 488 -12.04 -25.08 -26.51
CA GLN A 488 -12.59 -23.89 -25.85
C GLN A 488 -13.54 -23.11 -26.75
N LEU A 489 -13.21 -23.00 -28.04
CA LEU A 489 -14.04 -22.30 -29.02
C LEU A 489 -15.31 -23.06 -29.39
N LEU A 490 -15.26 -24.39 -29.43
CA LEU A 490 -16.39 -25.24 -29.83
C LEU A 490 -17.33 -25.58 -28.66
N GLU A 491 -16.78 -25.71 -27.46
CA GLU A 491 -17.47 -26.16 -26.24
C GLU A 491 -17.04 -25.27 -25.06
N PRO A 492 -17.61 -24.05 -24.92
CA PRO A 492 -17.22 -23.09 -23.88
C PRO A 492 -17.78 -23.45 -22.49
N ASP A 493 -17.90 -24.74 -22.17
CA ASP A 493 -18.46 -25.18 -20.91
C ASP A 493 -17.48 -24.98 -19.73
N ASP A 494 -18.03 -24.90 -18.52
CA ASP A 494 -17.25 -24.73 -17.28
C ASP A 494 -16.24 -25.88 -17.04
N TRP A 495 -16.40 -27.00 -17.75
CA TRP A 495 -15.56 -28.17 -17.60
C TRP A 495 -14.10 -27.87 -17.94
N TRP A 496 -13.82 -27.12 -19.02
CA TRP A 496 -12.43 -26.83 -19.38
C TRP A 496 -11.74 -25.93 -18.35
N THR A 497 -12.42 -24.91 -17.83
CA THR A 497 -11.87 -24.06 -16.76
C THR A 497 -11.53 -24.89 -15.52
N GLN A 498 -12.39 -25.86 -15.16
CA GLN A 498 -12.13 -26.78 -14.05
C GLN A 498 -10.96 -27.73 -14.34
N GLU A 499 -10.87 -28.28 -15.55
CA GLU A 499 -9.78 -29.18 -15.95
C GLU A 499 -8.43 -28.43 -15.97
N LEU A 500 -8.40 -27.22 -16.54
CA LEU A 500 -7.22 -26.37 -16.52
C LEU A 500 -6.79 -26.06 -15.09
N ALA A 501 -7.71 -25.64 -14.23
CA ALA A 501 -7.43 -25.39 -12.82
C ALA A 501 -6.88 -26.66 -12.12
N ARG A 502 -7.39 -27.85 -12.47
CA ARG A 502 -6.89 -29.13 -11.96
C ARG A 502 -5.46 -29.42 -12.44
N GLN A 503 -5.14 -29.12 -13.69
CA GLN A 503 -3.78 -29.31 -14.24
C GLN A 503 -2.79 -28.32 -13.65
N GLU A 504 -3.17 -27.05 -13.49
CA GLU A 504 -2.37 -26.03 -12.81
C GLU A 504 -2.13 -26.41 -11.35
N GLN A 505 -3.15 -26.92 -10.66
CA GLN A 505 -3.02 -27.42 -9.28
C GLN A 505 -2.07 -28.61 -9.18
N ARG A 506 -2.14 -29.58 -10.12
CA ARG A 506 -1.18 -30.70 -10.19
C ARG A 506 0.25 -30.22 -10.44
N LEU A 507 0.42 -29.25 -11.34
CA LEU A 507 1.73 -28.67 -11.64
C LEU A 507 2.29 -27.91 -10.44
N LYS A 508 1.44 -27.15 -9.72
CA LYS A 508 1.79 -26.52 -8.44
C LYS A 508 2.28 -27.55 -7.43
N GLU A 509 1.50 -28.62 -7.19
CA GLU A 509 1.87 -29.68 -6.25
C GLU A 509 3.18 -30.37 -6.63
N LEU A 510 3.41 -30.57 -7.91
CA LEU A 510 4.64 -31.15 -8.45
C LEU A 510 5.85 -30.23 -8.21
N LEU A 511 5.71 -28.92 -8.45
CA LEU A 511 6.78 -27.93 -8.26
C LEU A 511 7.06 -27.67 -6.78
N GLU A 512 6.05 -27.67 -5.92
CA GLU A 512 6.21 -27.50 -4.47
C GLU A 512 6.80 -28.75 -3.80
N ARG A 513 6.71 -29.93 -4.43
CA ARG A 513 7.25 -31.18 -3.88
C ARG A 513 8.74 -31.34 -4.18
N ILE A 514 9.56 -30.67 -3.37
CA ILE A 514 11.02 -30.84 -3.41
C ILE A 514 11.40 -32.02 -2.48
N PRO A 515 12.07 -33.08 -2.99
CA PRO A 515 12.44 -34.24 -2.18
C PRO A 515 13.32 -33.89 -0.98
N GLY A 516 12.96 -34.37 0.22
CA GLY A 516 13.70 -34.06 1.46
C GLY A 516 13.31 -32.73 2.11
N CYS A 517 12.25 -32.07 1.63
CA CYS A 517 11.68 -30.85 2.21
C CYS A 517 10.25 -31.11 2.73
N GLU A 518 9.92 -32.33 3.16
CA GLU A 518 8.58 -32.73 3.56
C GLU A 518 8.06 -31.95 4.78
N ALA A 519 8.94 -31.39 5.61
CA ALA A 519 8.53 -30.53 6.75
C ALA A 519 7.86 -29.22 6.30
N ILE A 520 8.14 -28.75 5.08
CA ILE A 520 7.52 -27.53 4.51
C ILE A 520 6.10 -27.82 4.00
N VAL A 521 5.68 -29.09 3.98
CA VAL A 521 4.30 -29.51 3.70
C VAL A 521 3.30 -28.85 4.65
N ASP A 522 3.74 -28.31 5.79
CA ASP A 522 2.88 -27.52 6.68
C ASP A 522 2.45 -26.16 6.07
N SER A 523 3.10 -25.69 5.00
CA SER A 523 2.60 -24.54 4.21
C SER A 523 1.24 -24.84 3.56
N ARG A 524 0.91 -26.11 3.31
CA ARG A 524 -0.41 -26.51 2.78
C ARG A 524 -1.54 -26.25 3.79
N ASN A 525 -1.20 -26.21 5.07
CA ASN A 525 -2.15 -25.88 6.13
C ASN A 525 -2.27 -24.36 6.35
N LYS A 526 -1.33 -23.58 5.83
CA LYS A 526 -1.41 -22.12 5.84
C LYS A 526 -2.27 -21.65 4.66
N PRO A 527 -3.15 -20.66 4.85
CA PRO A 527 -3.90 -20.10 3.75
C PRO A 527 -2.93 -19.46 2.74
N GLU A 528 -3.14 -19.74 1.44
CA GLU A 528 -2.31 -19.13 0.39
C GLU A 528 -2.37 -17.59 0.51
N PRO A 529 -1.22 -16.90 0.47
CA PRO A 529 -1.21 -15.45 0.51
C PRO A 529 -2.07 -14.85 -0.60
N ARG A 530 -2.78 -13.77 -0.28
CA ARG A 530 -3.58 -13.01 -1.24
C ARG A 530 -2.78 -12.77 -2.52
N ARG A 531 -3.41 -12.94 -3.67
CA ARG A 531 -2.83 -12.57 -4.97
C ARG A 531 -2.43 -11.09 -4.96
N SER A 532 -1.30 -10.80 -5.60
CA SER A 532 -0.79 -9.44 -5.69
C SER A 532 -1.62 -8.60 -6.64
N ALA A 533 -1.66 -7.29 -6.40
CA ALA A 533 -2.40 -6.34 -7.23
C ALA A 533 -1.96 -6.39 -8.70
N TRP A 534 -0.69 -6.74 -8.99
CA TRP A 534 -0.20 -6.86 -10.36
C TRP A 534 -0.96 -7.89 -11.19
N GLN A 535 -1.47 -8.96 -10.57
CA GLN A 535 -2.21 -10.00 -11.29
C GLN A 535 -3.54 -9.48 -11.84
N THR A 536 -4.12 -8.43 -11.24
CA THR A 536 -5.36 -7.84 -11.76
C THR A 536 -5.17 -7.18 -13.13
N TRP A 537 -3.96 -6.73 -13.48
CA TRP A 537 -3.67 -6.20 -14.81
C TRP A 537 -3.83 -7.26 -15.89
N TYR A 538 -3.49 -8.51 -15.58
CA TYR A 538 -3.52 -9.61 -16.54
C TYR A 538 -4.95 -10.06 -16.86
N ASN A 539 -5.93 -9.66 -16.06
CA ASN A 539 -7.32 -10.10 -16.18
C ASN A 539 -8.24 -9.06 -16.85
N VAL A 540 -7.80 -7.80 -16.95
CA VAL A 540 -8.68 -6.67 -17.30
C VAL A 540 -8.66 -6.32 -18.79
N ASP A 541 -7.58 -6.60 -19.51
CA ASP A 541 -7.33 -5.93 -20.80
C ASP A 541 -8.10 -6.45 -22.04
N TRP A 542 -8.94 -7.49 -21.99
CA TRP A 542 -9.36 -8.15 -23.25
C TRP A 542 -10.81 -8.58 -23.46
N TYR A 543 -11.75 -8.31 -22.54
CA TYR A 543 -13.15 -8.66 -22.82
C TYR A 543 -13.83 -7.81 -23.93
N ASP A 544 -13.19 -6.76 -24.46
CA ASP A 544 -13.81 -5.85 -25.44
C ASP A 544 -12.84 -5.32 -26.54
N GLN A 545 -12.09 -6.19 -27.21
CA GLN A 545 -11.57 -5.88 -28.56
C GLN A 545 -12.17 -6.78 -29.62
#